data_AF-A0AAD2CCL1-F1
#
_entry.id   AF-A0AAD2CCL1-F1
#
_cell.length_a   1.000
_cell.length_b   1.000
_cell.length_c   1.000
_cell.angle_alpha   90.00
_cell.angle_beta   90.00
_cell.angle_gamma   90.00
#
_symmetry.space_group_name_H-M   'P 1'
#
loop_
_entity.id
_entity.type
_entity.pdbx_description
1 polymer ?
#
loop_
_entity_poly.entity_id
_entity_poly.type
_entity_poly.pdbx_seq_one_letter_code
_entity_poly.pdbx_strand_id
1 'polypeptide(L)'
;MAATRIAWRNYIRDVLDFSQDEAQEIVIEQGFSSPAFFARSTRENIDSLVKQINRTVIDPGNDPDTTFSINQAQKIMLYDLCDYCRFIYMVDRQHDPAFGTQANLAKINRYYSHLKNKSNKFEDISEVMPPKFDNKNTVELMESLEQWLKRNRGKGGTLLTYVIREYQNPDDNPTADPGFLMPSVEDEAIRRSLHQEDQFVANNKAVWNMLYSVCHGTDAWPVIKGYKTTENGRQAYLDLVAHYQGEGQLNKRRDSAYRILNTTHYNGKKNFSFEKFAARVLGAFEDLKNCGDGMSEHAKVTKFLSMIKEGPQGAGLDACKTLVRGSQACMQNLRTAINTLQTEDTAQQTHRLTAISGTRALAAVDGGGRNSNRGRGRGRDHDNGGRDRGGRNRNRNQHGRGGGRGRGGSQDHDGTVWSDDGTTILNNGGYSQDTWSRFSDRDRRVVLQARERANSRLMSERDIAELNTLREQNRDRQQSDEPAPTPAPAPSSGNVGSGVRRGRR
;
A
#
# COMPACT_ATOMS: atom_id res chain seq x y z
N MET A 1 9.99 -48.11 -19.50
CA MET A 1 9.60 -47.23 -20.63
C MET A 1 8.29 -47.65 -21.30
N ALA A 2 8.08 -48.93 -21.66
CA ALA A 2 6.81 -49.38 -22.24
C ALA A 2 5.60 -49.21 -21.28
N ALA A 3 5.74 -49.62 -20.01
CA ALA A 3 4.67 -49.50 -19.01
C ALA A 3 4.22 -48.05 -18.74
N THR A 4 5.18 -47.12 -18.64
CA THR A 4 4.90 -45.67 -18.45
C THR A 4 4.20 -45.06 -19.66
N ARG A 5 4.54 -45.49 -20.88
CA ARG A 5 3.87 -45.04 -22.12
C ARG A 5 2.43 -45.54 -22.20
N ILE A 6 2.19 -46.79 -21.78
CA ILE A 6 0.84 -47.37 -21.72
C ILE A 6 -0.02 -46.63 -20.68
N ALA A 7 0.53 -46.35 -19.50
CA ALA A 7 -0.18 -45.58 -18.46
C ALA A 7 -0.56 -44.17 -18.96
N TRP A 8 0.35 -43.49 -19.65
CA TRP A 8 0.08 -42.16 -20.22
C TRP A 8 -1.00 -42.19 -21.33
N ARG A 9 -0.95 -43.19 -22.21
CA ARG A 9 -2.00 -43.41 -23.22
C ARG A 9 -3.36 -43.65 -22.58
N ASN A 10 -3.41 -44.52 -21.57
CA ASN A 10 -4.65 -44.82 -20.86
C ASN A 10 -5.19 -43.58 -20.14
N TYR A 11 -4.33 -42.72 -19.58
CA TYR A 11 -4.74 -41.44 -19.02
C TYR A 11 -5.39 -40.52 -20.05
N ILE A 12 -4.79 -40.35 -21.24
CA ILE A 12 -5.37 -39.52 -22.31
C ILE A 12 -6.74 -40.06 -22.75
N ARG A 13 -6.90 -41.39 -22.83
CA ARG A 13 -8.18 -42.02 -23.15
C ARG A 13 -9.21 -41.87 -22.03
N ASP A 14 -8.87 -42.31 -20.83
CA ASP A 14 -9.82 -42.52 -19.72
C ASP A 14 -10.16 -41.23 -18.96
N VAL A 15 -9.22 -40.27 -18.90
CA VAL A 15 -9.40 -39.03 -18.13
C VAL A 15 -9.65 -37.83 -19.02
N LEU A 16 -9.08 -37.79 -20.24
CA LEU A 16 -9.27 -36.68 -21.17
C LEU A 16 -10.30 -36.96 -22.28
N ASP A 17 -10.98 -38.10 -22.22
CA ASP A 17 -12.06 -38.52 -23.12
C ASP A 17 -11.67 -38.55 -24.61
N PHE A 18 -10.44 -39.01 -24.91
CA PHE A 18 -10.04 -39.35 -26.28
C PHE A 18 -10.42 -40.80 -26.60
N SER A 19 -10.73 -41.09 -27.86
CA SER A 19 -10.97 -42.46 -28.29
C SER A 19 -9.70 -43.33 -28.14
N GLN A 20 -9.89 -44.65 -28.10
CA GLN A 20 -8.76 -45.60 -28.01
C GLN A 20 -7.75 -45.38 -29.14
N ASP A 21 -8.24 -45.18 -30.36
CA ASP A 21 -7.42 -45.02 -31.55
C ASP A 21 -6.77 -43.63 -31.58
N GLU A 22 -7.47 -42.58 -31.16
CA GLU A 22 -6.91 -41.22 -31.04
C GLU A 22 -5.76 -41.18 -30.02
N ALA A 23 -5.96 -41.77 -28.84
CA ALA A 23 -4.93 -41.83 -27.80
C ALA A 23 -3.71 -42.64 -28.27
N GLN A 24 -3.94 -43.71 -29.04
CA GLN A 24 -2.88 -44.49 -29.65
C GLN A 24 -2.11 -43.68 -30.69
N GLU A 25 -2.79 -42.99 -31.60
CA GLU A 25 -2.16 -42.14 -32.61
C GLU A 25 -1.30 -41.04 -31.95
N ILE A 26 -1.84 -40.33 -30.96
CA ILE A 26 -1.13 -39.26 -30.24
C ILE A 26 0.15 -39.79 -29.55
N VAL A 27 0.03 -40.86 -28.78
CA VAL A 27 1.09 -41.33 -27.87
C VAL A 27 2.08 -42.26 -28.57
N ILE A 28 1.60 -43.10 -29.48
CA ILE A 28 2.38 -44.15 -30.14
C ILE A 28 2.98 -43.64 -31.45
N GLU A 29 2.13 -43.22 -32.38
CA GLU A 29 2.55 -42.88 -33.74
C GLU A 29 3.19 -41.49 -33.82
N GLN A 30 2.56 -40.49 -33.20
CA GLN A 30 3.05 -39.10 -33.19
C GLN A 30 4.11 -38.84 -32.11
N GLY A 31 4.38 -39.81 -31.23
CA GLY A 31 5.50 -39.78 -30.29
C GLY A 31 5.32 -38.92 -29.03
N PHE A 32 4.10 -38.42 -28.74
CA PHE A 32 3.79 -37.65 -27.51
C PHE A 32 3.67 -38.58 -26.29
N SER A 33 4.77 -39.26 -26.00
CA SER A 33 4.84 -40.45 -25.15
C SER A 33 4.92 -40.18 -23.65
N SER A 34 5.03 -38.92 -23.23
CA SER A 34 5.14 -38.55 -21.82
C SER A 34 4.71 -37.10 -21.57
N PRO A 35 4.42 -36.73 -20.30
CA PRO A 35 4.21 -35.34 -19.89
C PRO A 35 5.34 -34.40 -20.32
N ALA A 36 6.59 -34.90 -20.39
CA ALA A 36 7.77 -34.11 -20.74
C ALA A 36 7.72 -33.55 -22.19
N PHE A 37 7.10 -34.29 -23.11
CA PHE A 37 6.93 -33.85 -24.49
C PHE A 37 5.88 -32.75 -24.59
N PHE A 38 4.76 -32.91 -23.90
CA PHE A 38 3.72 -31.88 -23.83
C PHE A 38 4.21 -30.60 -23.14
N ALA A 39 5.01 -30.70 -22.07
CA ALA A 39 5.60 -29.54 -21.41
C ALA A 39 6.46 -28.69 -22.37
N ARG A 40 7.19 -29.33 -23.28
CA ARG A 40 8.06 -28.64 -24.26
C ARG A 40 7.33 -28.21 -25.54
N SER A 41 6.09 -28.63 -25.72
CA SER A 41 5.32 -28.36 -26.94
C SER A 41 4.72 -26.96 -26.91
N THR A 42 4.79 -26.25 -28.03
CA THR A 42 4.11 -24.97 -28.21
C THR A 42 2.69 -25.18 -28.76
N ARG A 43 1.88 -24.12 -28.84
CA ARG A 43 0.55 -24.22 -29.46
C ARG A 43 0.65 -24.57 -30.95
N GLU A 44 1.70 -24.11 -31.63
CA GLU A 44 1.98 -24.44 -33.03
C GLU A 44 2.32 -25.93 -33.22
N ASN A 45 3.06 -26.53 -32.27
CA ASN A 45 3.30 -27.98 -32.27
C ASN A 45 1.96 -28.75 -32.18
N ILE A 46 1.05 -28.33 -31.29
CA ILE A 46 -0.26 -28.97 -31.12
C ILE A 46 -1.17 -28.74 -32.34
N ASP A 47 -1.13 -27.56 -32.94
CA ASP A 47 -1.85 -27.29 -34.20
C ASP A 47 -1.39 -28.21 -35.32
N SER A 48 -0.08 -28.45 -35.40
CA SER A 48 0.51 -29.32 -36.40
C SER A 48 0.15 -30.78 -36.12
N LEU A 49 0.20 -31.21 -34.87
CA LEU A 49 -0.23 -32.53 -34.41
C LEU A 49 -1.69 -32.80 -34.81
N VAL A 50 -2.62 -31.91 -34.45
CA VAL A 50 -4.04 -32.07 -34.77
C VAL A 50 -4.28 -32.12 -36.28
N LYS A 51 -3.57 -31.30 -37.06
CA LYS A 51 -3.65 -31.35 -38.53
C LYS A 51 -3.13 -32.65 -39.11
N GLN A 52 -2.08 -33.24 -38.53
CA GLN A 52 -1.53 -34.52 -38.96
C GLN A 52 -2.52 -35.65 -38.65
N ILE A 53 -3.02 -35.71 -37.42
CA ILE A 53 -4.00 -36.73 -36.99
C ILE A 53 -5.25 -36.67 -37.86
N ASN A 54 -5.83 -35.48 -38.08
CA ASN A 54 -7.04 -35.36 -38.90
C ASN A 54 -6.84 -35.70 -40.39
N ARG A 55 -5.60 -35.92 -40.85
CA ARG A 55 -5.28 -36.40 -42.20
C ARG A 55 -4.96 -37.90 -42.25
N THR A 56 -4.81 -38.55 -41.10
CA THR A 56 -4.51 -39.99 -41.02
C THR A 56 -5.79 -40.81 -41.17
N VAL A 57 -5.74 -41.83 -42.03
CA VAL A 57 -6.82 -42.79 -42.28
C VAL A 57 -6.77 -43.88 -41.20
N ILE A 58 -7.91 -44.18 -40.58
CA ILE A 58 -8.00 -45.09 -39.43
C ILE A 58 -7.79 -46.55 -39.87
N ASP A 59 -8.45 -46.97 -40.94
CA ASP A 59 -8.33 -48.32 -41.49
C ASP A 59 -8.21 -48.28 -43.03
N PRO A 60 -6.98 -48.09 -43.55
CA PRO A 60 -6.74 -47.96 -44.99
C PRO A 60 -7.17 -49.19 -45.80
N GLY A 61 -7.34 -50.35 -45.16
CA GLY A 61 -7.71 -51.60 -45.82
C GLY A 61 -9.22 -51.80 -45.98
N ASN A 62 -10.03 -51.26 -45.05
CA ASN A 62 -11.49 -51.47 -45.04
C ASN A 62 -12.29 -50.21 -45.39
N ASP A 63 -11.82 -49.02 -45.02
CA ASP A 63 -12.52 -47.76 -45.29
C ASP A 63 -11.52 -46.62 -45.52
N PRO A 64 -11.13 -46.38 -46.78
CA PRO A 64 -10.06 -45.43 -47.11
C PRO A 64 -10.42 -43.97 -46.88
N ASP A 65 -11.70 -43.65 -46.67
CA ASP A 65 -12.18 -42.28 -46.48
C ASP A 65 -12.37 -41.91 -45.00
N THR A 66 -12.33 -42.89 -44.09
CA THR A 66 -12.53 -42.67 -42.66
C THR A 66 -11.23 -42.23 -41.98
N THR A 67 -11.13 -40.94 -41.66
CA THR A 67 -10.02 -40.32 -40.93
C THR A 67 -10.36 -40.04 -39.48
N PHE A 68 -9.33 -39.83 -38.66
CA PHE A 68 -9.55 -39.27 -37.31
C PHE A 68 -10.18 -37.87 -37.38
N SER A 69 -10.91 -37.51 -36.33
CA SER A 69 -11.55 -36.19 -36.23
C SER A 69 -11.40 -35.64 -34.82
N ILE A 70 -10.22 -35.09 -34.53
CA ILE A 70 -10.01 -34.29 -33.33
C ILE A 70 -10.81 -32.99 -33.49
N ASN A 71 -11.85 -32.86 -32.70
CA ASN A 71 -12.73 -31.69 -32.71
C ASN A 71 -12.11 -30.50 -31.96
N GLN A 72 -12.79 -29.35 -32.03
CA GLN A 72 -12.31 -28.12 -31.39
C GLN A 72 -12.18 -28.24 -29.86
N ALA A 73 -13.05 -29.01 -29.20
CA ALA A 73 -13.01 -29.20 -27.74
C ALA A 73 -11.81 -30.07 -27.31
N GLN A 74 -11.57 -31.17 -28.01
CA GLN A 74 -10.39 -32.03 -27.81
C GLN A 74 -9.10 -31.28 -28.09
N LYS A 75 -9.09 -30.42 -29.13
CA LYS A 75 -7.96 -29.53 -29.40
C LYS A 75 -7.68 -28.56 -28.24
N ILE A 76 -8.72 -27.95 -27.66
CA ILE A 76 -8.57 -27.11 -26.45
C ILE A 76 -8.01 -27.94 -25.29
N MET A 77 -8.50 -29.17 -25.09
CA MET A 77 -8.00 -30.08 -24.06
C MET A 77 -6.49 -30.38 -24.22
N LEU A 78 -5.99 -30.54 -25.46
CA LEU A 78 -4.55 -30.71 -25.70
C LEU A 78 -3.74 -29.46 -25.36
N TYR A 79 -4.28 -28.26 -25.54
CA TYR A 79 -3.64 -27.04 -25.06
C TYR A 79 -3.60 -26.98 -23.53
N ASP A 80 -4.71 -27.33 -22.88
CA ASP A 80 -4.80 -27.35 -21.42
C ASP A 80 -3.85 -28.39 -20.83
N LEU A 81 -3.70 -29.54 -21.50
CA LEU A 81 -2.72 -30.57 -21.16
C LEU A 81 -1.29 -30.05 -21.27
N CYS A 82 -0.97 -29.26 -22.30
CA CYS A 82 0.35 -28.63 -22.42
C CYS A 82 0.63 -27.65 -21.27
N ASP A 83 -0.34 -26.81 -20.93
CA ASP A 83 -0.23 -25.83 -19.84
C ASP A 83 -0.08 -26.56 -18.49
N TYR A 84 -0.84 -27.63 -18.26
CA TYR A 84 -0.69 -28.51 -17.09
C TYR A 84 0.69 -29.16 -17.03
N CYS A 85 1.16 -29.74 -18.14
CA CYS A 85 2.48 -30.38 -18.18
C CYS A 85 3.59 -29.35 -17.89
N ARG A 86 3.52 -28.15 -18.46
CA ARG A 86 4.47 -27.07 -18.12
C ARG A 86 4.42 -26.72 -16.64
N PHE A 87 3.22 -26.61 -16.08
CA PHE A 87 3.04 -26.27 -14.67
C PHE A 87 3.65 -27.32 -13.75
N ILE A 88 3.34 -28.62 -13.92
CA ILE A 88 3.86 -29.67 -13.03
C ILE A 88 5.38 -29.78 -13.09
N TYR A 89 6.01 -29.56 -14.26
CA TYR A 89 7.47 -29.51 -14.36
C TYR A 89 8.04 -28.30 -13.62
N MET A 90 7.44 -27.13 -13.82
CA MET A 90 7.84 -25.90 -13.13
C MET A 90 7.82 -26.07 -11.60
N VAL A 91 6.81 -26.75 -11.05
CA VAL A 91 6.63 -26.98 -9.61
C VAL A 91 7.22 -28.29 -9.08
N ASP A 92 8.03 -28.97 -9.89
CA ASP A 92 8.65 -30.26 -9.59
C ASP A 92 7.66 -31.30 -9.02
N ARG A 93 6.56 -31.49 -9.75
CA ARG A 93 5.59 -32.54 -9.49
C ARG A 93 5.59 -33.56 -10.62
N GLN A 94 5.55 -34.82 -10.23
CA GLN A 94 5.29 -35.91 -11.15
C GLN A 94 3.80 -35.92 -11.52
N HIS A 95 3.51 -36.36 -12.75
CA HIS A 95 2.14 -36.56 -13.17
C HIS A 95 1.46 -37.63 -12.32
N ASP A 96 0.29 -37.29 -11.79
CA ASP A 96 -0.63 -38.19 -11.14
C ASP A 96 -2.03 -37.97 -11.75
N PRO A 97 -2.81 -39.02 -12.05
CA PRO A 97 -4.16 -38.87 -12.60
C PRO A 97 -5.09 -37.99 -11.75
N ALA A 98 -4.93 -37.97 -10.42
CA ALA A 98 -5.69 -37.09 -9.52
C ALA A 98 -5.32 -35.61 -9.70
N PHE A 99 -4.08 -35.32 -10.11
CA PHE A 99 -3.65 -33.96 -10.46
C PHE A 99 -4.11 -33.60 -11.88
N GLY A 100 -3.99 -34.54 -12.81
CA GLY A 100 -4.31 -34.37 -14.23
C GLY A 100 -5.79 -34.42 -14.59
N THR A 101 -6.71 -34.07 -13.70
CA THR A 101 -8.14 -34.03 -14.04
C THR A 101 -8.44 -32.90 -15.02
N GLN A 102 -9.44 -33.06 -15.89
CA GLN A 102 -9.88 -32.00 -16.83
C GLN A 102 -10.16 -30.67 -16.09
N ALA A 103 -10.72 -30.74 -14.88
CA ALA A 103 -10.99 -29.56 -14.04
C ALA A 103 -9.71 -28.82 -13.63
N ASN A 104 -8.66 -29.54 -13.24
CA ASN A 104 -7.38 -28.96 -12.87
C ASN A 104 -6.64 -28.39 -14.08
N LEU A 105 -6.67 -29.11 -15.22
CA LEU A 105 -6.15 -28.64 -16.50
C LEU A 105 -6.77 -27.29 -16.89
N ALA A 106 -8.11 -27.20 -16.84
CA ALA A 106 -8.84 -25.96 -17.11
C ALA A 106 -8.51 -24.86 -16.08
N LYS A 107 -8.33 -25.20 -14.79
CA LYS A 107 -7.92 -24.24 -13.74
C LYS A 107 -6.55 -23.61 -14.04
N ILE A 108 -5.59 -24.42 -14.49
CA ILE A 108 -4.24 -23.96 -14.88
C ILE A 108 -4.29 -23.16 -16.17
N ASN A 109 -5.05 -23.58 -17.18
CA ASN A 109 -5.20 -22.82 -18.41
C ASN A 109 -5.82 -21.43 -18.14
N ARG A 110 -6.87 -21.36 -17.31
CA ARG A 110 -7.47 -20.08 -16.90
C ARG A 110 -6.44 -19.18 -16.24
N TYR A 111 -5.61 -19.73 -15.35
CA TYR A 111 -4.51 -18.99 -14.74
C TYR A 111 -3.57 -18.38 -15.80
N TYR A 112 -3.02 -19.17 -16.72
CA TYR A 112 -2.13 -18.67 -17.77
C TYR A 112 -2.82 -17.72 -18.76
N SER A 113 -4.09 -17.94 -19.07
CA SER A 113 -4.90 -17.07 -19.92
C SER A 113 -5.10 -15.69 -19.28
N HIS A 114 -5.36 -15.65 -17.97
CA HIS A 114 -5.42 -14.38 -17.22
C HIS A 114 -4.08 -13.62 -17.25
N LEU A 115 -2.94 -14.33 -17.25
CA LEU A 115 -1.63 -13.70 -17.37
C LEU A 115 -1.45 -13.05 -18.75
N LYS A 116 -1.73 -13.80 -19.82
CA LYS A 116 -1.61 -13.30 -21.20
C LYS A 116 -2.51 -12.10 -21.46
N ASN A 117 -3.73 -12.11 -20.94
CA ASN A 117 -4.68 -11.01 -21.14
C ASN A 117 -4.25 -9.72 -20.40
N LYS A 118 -3.44 -9.81 -19.33
CA LYS A 118 -3.00 -8.64 -18.57
C LYS A 118 -1.83 -7.90 -19.21
N SER A 119 -0.85 -8.60 -19.78
CA SER A 119 0.38 -7.96 -20.29
C SER A 119 0.82 -8.41 -21.69
N ASN A 120 0.01 -9.19 -22.42
CA ASN A 120 0.35 -9.85 -23.70
C ASN A 120 1.61 -10.75 -23.64
N LYS A 121 2.29 -10.82 -22.49
CA LYS A 121 3.48 -11.59 -22.18
C LYS A 121 3.27 -12.29 -20.83
N PHE A 122 4.12 -13.23 -20.48
CA PHE A 122 4.08 -13.83 -19.13
C PHE A 122 4.88 -13.01 -18.11
N GLU A 123 5.92 -12.33 -18.58
CA GLU A 123 6.71 -11.38 -17.81
C GLU A 123 5.94 -10.06 -17.69
N ASP A 124 5.86 -9.54 -16.47
CA ASP A 124 5.22 -8.27 -16.16
C ASP A 124 5.97 -7.63 -15.00
N ILE A 125 7.00 -6.85 -15.34
CA ILE A 125 7.81 -6.10 -14.38
C ILE A 125 7.39 -4.63 -14.48
N SER A 126 6.68 -4.18 -13.46
CA SER A 126 6.27 -2.81 -13.24
C SER A 126 7.47 -1.87 -13.23
N GLU A 127 7.36 -0.82 -14.04
CA GLU A 127 8.27 0.32 -14.05
C GLU A 127 8.14 1.19 -12.79
N VAL A 128 7.05 1.04 -12.03
CA VAL A 128 6.82 1.78 -10.78
C VAL A 128 7.70 1.16 -9.69
N MET A 129 8.86 1.78 -9.51
CA MET A 129 9.89 1.38 -8.57
C MET A 129 9.63 2.00 -7.19
N PRO A 130 9.95 1.30 -6.08
CA PRO A 130 10.02 1.90 -4.75
C PRO A 130 10.98 3.10 -4.71
N PRO A 131 10.80 4.04 -3.77
CA PRO A 131 11.78 5.09 -3.56
C PRO A 131 13.16 4.50 -3.24
N LYS A 132 14.22 5.25 -3.55
CA LYS A 132 15.58 4.87 -3.17
C LYS A 132 15.68 4.65 -1.67
N PHE A 133 16.55 3.74 -1.28
CA PHE A 133 16.80 3.39 0.11
C PHE A 133 17.16 4.61 0.98
N ASP A 134 16.49 4.74 2.14
CA ASP A 134 16.82 5.65 3.26
C ASP A 134 17.00 4.82 4.54
N ASN A 135 18.10 5.04 5.26
CA ASN A 135 18.50 4.31 6.46
C ASN A 135 17.57 4.55 7.67
N LYS A 136 16.59 5.45 7.58
CA LYS A 136 15.69 5.80 8.69
C LYS A 136 14.63 4.74 9.01
N ASN A 137 14.06 4.09 7.98
CA ASN A 137 12.97 3.11 8.13
C ASN A 137 13.30 1.82 7.37
N THR A 138 14.29 1.07 7.86
CA THR A 138 14.80 -0.15 7.20
C THR A 138 13.76 -1.27 7.09
N VAL A 139 12.78 -1.32 8.00
CA VAL A 139 11.67 -2.29 7.99
C VAL A 139 10.71 -2.01 6.83
N GLU A 140 10.24 -0.77 6.75
CA GLU A 140 9.35 -0.30 5.67
C GLU A 140 9.99 -0.50 4.30
N LEU A 141 11.31 -0.31 4.23
CA LEU A 141 12.07 -0.63 3.03
C LEU A 141 11.96 -2.12 2.66
N MET A 142 12.29 -3.03 3.56
CA MET A 142 12.25 -4.46 3.25
C MET A 142 10.84 -4.91 2.87
N GLU A 143 9.81 -4.42 3.57
CA GLU A 143 8.40 -4.66 3.22
C GLU A 143 8.05 -4.11 1.83
N SER A 144 8.55 -2.91 1.48
CA SER A 144 8.32 -2.31 0.15
C SER A 144 9.00 -3.08 -0.98
N LEU A 145 10.21 -3.63 -0.74
CA LEU A 145 10.92 -4.47 -1.69
C LEU A 145 10.19 -5.80 -1.90
N GLU A 146 9.79 -6.47 -0.82
CA GLU A 146 9.02 -7.71 -0.90
C GLU A 146 7.68 -7.48 -1.62
N GLN A 147 6.98 -6.40 -1.29
CA GLN A 147 5.72 -6.03 -1.93
C GLN A 147 5.91 -5.70 -3.42
N TRP A 148 7.04 -5.11 -3.79
CA TRP A 148 7.37 -4.88 -5.20
C TRP A 148 7.63 -6.20 -5.91
N LEU A 149 8.41 -7.12 -5.35
CA LEU A 149 8.60 -8.46 -5.91
C LEU A 149 7.28 -9.24 -6.02
N LYS A 150 6.35 -9.05 -5.07
CA LYS A 150 5.03 -9.69 -5.05
C LYS A 150 4.08 -9.18 -6.12
N ARG A 151 4.35 -8.01 -6.68
CA ARG A 151 3.55 -7.42 -7.78
C ARG A 151 4.11 -7.76 -9.16
N ASN A 152 5.36 -8.20 -9.23
CA ASN A 152 6.07 -8.39 -10.48
C ASN A 152 6.20 -9.86 -10.84
N ARG A 153 5.91 -10.19 -12.10
CA ARG A 153 6.05 -11.54 -12.66
C ARG A 153 7.31 -11.63 -13.50
N GLY A 154 8.04 -12.71 -13.26
CA GLY A 154 9.18 -13.09 -14.07
C GLY A 154 8.80 -13.96 -15.27
N LYS A 155 9.83 -14.46 -15.93
CA LYS A 155 9.74 -15.48 -16.98
C LYS A 155 8.97 -16.68 -16.45
N GLY A 156 8.07 -17.21 -17.27
CA GLY A 156 7.18 -18.32 -16.89
C GLY A 156 5.88 -17.89 -16.18
N GLY A 157 5.73 -16.61 -15.84
CA GLY A 157 4.49 -16.08 -15.24
C GLY A 157 4.42 -16.18 -13.71
N THR A 158 5.45 -16.71 -13.06
CA THR A 158 5.55 -16.81 -11.60
C THR A 158 5.96 -15.46 -10.98
N LEU A 159 5.36 -15.10 -9.85
CA LEU A 159 5.73 -13.89 -9.11
C LEU A 159 7.16 -13.98 -8.58
N LEU A 160 7.95 -12.92 -8.74
CA LEU A 160 9.38 -12.89 -8.39
C LEU A 160 9.66 -13.14 -6.90
N THR A 161 8.66 -13.07 -6.03
CA THR A 161 8.75 -13.54 -4.64
C THR A 161 9.23 -14.98 -4.52
N TYR A 162 8.97 -15.85 -5.51
CA TYR A 162 9.47 -17.22 -5.48
C TYR A 162 11.01 -17.29 -5.46
N VAL A 163 11.71 -16.30 -6.04
CA VAL A 163 13.18 -16.25 -6.08
C VAL A 163 13.75 -16.06 -4.68
N ILE A 164 13.11 -15.21 -3.88
CA ILE A 164 13.56 -14.81 -2.54
C ILE A 164 12.99 -15.67 -1.41
N ARG A 165 12.32 -16.78 -1.74
CA ARG A 165 11.80 -17.69 -0.72
C ARG A 165 12.92 -18.22 0.17
N GLU A 166 12.57 -18.44 1.44
CA GLU A 166 13.47 -18.91 2.48
C GLU A 166 14.15 -20.23 2.09
N TYR A 167 13.34 -21.24 1.76
CA TYR A 167 13.82 -22.58 1.39
C TYR A 167 14.01 -22.71 -0.12
N GLN A 168 15.24 -22.94 -0.56
CA GLN A 168 15.53 -23.12 -1.99
C GLN A 168 14.84 -24.37 -2.54
N ASN A 169 14.87 -25.48 -1.80
CA ASN A 169 14.07 -26.66 -2.12
C ASN A 169 12.73 -26.55 -1.38
N PRO A 170 11.58 -26.59 -2.08
CA PRO A 170 10.27 -26.54 -1.44
C PRO A 170 10.04 -27.64 -0.40
N ASP A 171 10.68 -28.80 -0.58
CA ASP A 171 10.52 -29.95 0.31
C ASP A 171 11.31 -29.82 1.62
N ASP A 172 12.23 -28.84 1.71
CA ASP A 172 12.94 -28.51 2.96
C ASP A 172 12.08 -27.63 3.88
N ASN A 173 10.94 -27.11 3.39
CA ASN A 173 10.04 -26.27 4.17
C ASN A 173 9.36 -27.11 5.28
N PRO A 174 9.48 -26.73 6.57
CA PRO A 174 8.86 -27.47 7.67
C PRO A 174 7.33 -27.39 7.70
N THR A 175 6.73 -26.51 6.91
CA THR A 175 5.27 -26.36 6.81
C THR A 175 4.69 -27.45 5.90
N ALA A 176 3.61 -28.11 6.35
CA ALA A 176 2.92 -29.13 5.56
C ALA A 176 2.47 -28.59 4.18
N ASP A 177 2.72 -29.36 3.12
CA ASP A 177 2.27 -29.03 1.76
C ASP A 177 0.73 -29.02 1.73
N PRO A 178 0.06 -27.88 1.41
CA PRO A 178 -1.39 -27.78 1.36
C PRO A 178 -2.02 -28.62 0.23
N GLY A 179 -1.22 -29.19 -0.67
CA GLY A 179 -1.65 -30.01 -1.78
C GLY A 179 -1.59 -29.29 -3.14
N PHE A 180 -1.95 -30.03 -4.18
CA PHE A 180 -1.91 -29.55 -5.57
C PHE A 180 -2.96 -28.45 -5.80
N LEU A 181 -2.53 -27.33 -6.37
CA LEU A 181 -3.27 -26.11 -6.68
C LEU A 181 -3.92 -25.43 -5.47
N MET A 182 -3.34 -25.63 -4.27
CA MET A 182 -3.84 -25.13 -3.00
C MET A 182 -2.87 -24.14 -2.34
N PRO A 183 -3.38 -23.05 -1.73
CA PRO A 183 -4.77 -22.58 -1.78
C PRO A 183 -5.16 -22.02 -3.16
N SER A 184 -4.17 -21.66 -4.00
CA SER A 184 -4.38 -21.24 -5.38
C SER A 184 -3.27 -21.77 -6.29
N VAL A 185 -3.46 -21.67 -7.61
CA VAL A 185 -2.43 -22.02 -8.62
C VAL A 185 -1.19 -21.14 -8.46
N GLU A 186 -1.38 -19.87 -8.13
CA GLU A 186 -0.31 -18.91 -7.93
C GLU A 186 0.51 -19.21 -6.67
N ASP A 187 -0.16 -19.52 -5.56
CA ASP A 187 0.52 -19.83 -4.31
C ASP A 187 1.38 -21.10 -4.42
N GLU A 188 0.88 -22.11 -5.14
CA GLU A 188 1.69 -23.28 -5.45
C GLU A 188 2.87 -22.94 -6.37
N ALA A 189 2.66 -22.13 -7.41
CA ALA A 189 3.74 -21.69 -8.28
C ALA A 189 4.86 -20.98 -7.48
N ILE A 190 4.52 -20.06 -6.58
CA ILE A 190 5.49 -19.37 -5.73
C ILE A 190 6.22 -20.35 -4.81
N ARG A 191 5.46 -21.21 -4.14
CA ARG A 191 5.99 -22.14 -3.16
C ARG A 191 6.94 -23.18 -3.77
N ARG A 192 6.59 -23.71 -4.94
CA ARG A 192 7.25 -24.89 -5.52
C ARG A 192 8.12 -24.64 -6.75
N SER A 193 8.04 -23.49 -7.42
CA SER A 193 8.80 -23.27 -8.67
C SER A 193 10.30 -23.55 -8.50
N LEU A 194 10.91 -24.30 -9.42
CA LEU A 194 12.31 -24.73 -9.31
C LEU A 194 13.31 -23.57 -9.35
N HIS A 195 14.40 -23.70 -8.58
CA HIS A 195 15.53 -22.77 -8.53
C HIS A 195 16.74 -23.28 -9.32
N GLN A 196 16.51 -24.02 -10.41
CA GLN A 196 17.58 -24.65 -11.20
C GLN A 196 17.42 -24.43 -12.71
N GLU A 197 16.23 -24.10 -13.18
CA GLU A 197 15.96 -23.94 -14.62
C GLU A 197 16.39 -22.57 -15.17
N ASP A 198 16.45 -22.45 -16.50
CA ASP A 198 16.70 -21.19 -17.21
C ASP A 198 15.75 -20.06 -16.79
N GLN A 199 14.51 -20.42 -16.42
CA GLN A 199 13.54 -19.46 -15.88
C GLN A 199 14.03 -18.84 -14.57
N PHE A 200 14.61 -19.64 -13.69
CA PHE A 200 15.19 -19.15 -12.44
C PHE A 200 16.37 -18.23 -12.68
N VAL A 201 17.29 -18.58 -13.58
CA VAL A 201 18.45 -17.73 -13.90
C VAL A 201 17.99 -16.35 -14.39
N ALA A 202 17.03 -16.30 -15.31
CA ALA A 202 16.47 -15.05 -15.82
C ALA A 202 15.76 -14.24 -14.71
N ASN A 203 14.95 -14.91 -13.89
CA ASN A 203 14.20 -14.28 -12.81
C ASN A 203 15.13 -13.78 -11.69
N ASN A 204 16.17 -14.53 -11.36
CA ASN A 204 17.19 -14.14 -10.37
C ASN A 204 17.93 -12.88 -10.80
N LYS A 205 18.28 -12.78 -12.09
CA LYS A 205 18.85 -11.57 -12.68
C LYS A 205 17.85 -10.40 -12.69
N ALA A 206 16.57 -10.65 -12.94
CA ALA A 206 15.54 -9.62 -12.84
C ALA A 206 15.43 -9.06 -11.41
N VAL A 207 15.44 -9.93 -10.39
CA VAL A 207 15.48 -9.52 -8.98
C VAL A 207 16.74 -8.70 -8.69
N TRP A 208 17.91 -9.08 -9.21
CA TRP A 208 19.12 -8.28 -9.06
C TRP A 208 18.96 -6.87 -9.63
N ASN A 209 18.44 -6.73 -10.84
CA ASN A 209 18.23 -5.42 -11.48
C ASN A 209 17.27 -4.55 -10.67
N MET A 210 16.23 -5.17 -10.10
CA MET A 210 15.29 -4.51 -9.20
C MET A 210 16.00 -4.01 -7.93
N LEU A 211 16.80 -4.85 -7.27
CA LEU A 211 17.56 -4.42 -6.09
C LEU A 211 18.58 -3.34 -6.40
N TYR A 212 19.26 -3.45 -7.55
CA TYR A 212 20.22 -2.46 -8.02
C TYR A 212 19.58 -1.08 -8.15
N SER A 213 18.38 -0.98 -8.71
CA SER A 213 17.74 0.32 -8.93
C SER A 213 17.45 1.05 -7.60
N VAL A 214 17.05 0.30 -6.56
CA VAL A 214 16.69 0.86 -5.24
C VAL A 214 17.90 1.12 -4.36
N CYS A 215 18.91 0.25 -4.42
CA CYS A 215 20.05 0.30 -3.51
C CYS A 215 21.23 1.10 -4.07
N HIS A 216 21.36 1.25 -5.39
CA HIS A 216 22.53 1.92 -5.97
C HIS A 216 22.58 3.41 -5.61
N GLY A 217 23.72 3.83 -5.06
CA GLY A 217 23.93 5.20 -4.59
C GLY A 217 23.31 5.50 -3.23
N THR A 218 23.05 4.46 -2.43
CA THR A 218 22.50 4.56 -1.06
C THR A 218 23.38 3.80 -0.08
N ASP A 219 23.08 3.92 1.21
CA ASP A 219 23.83 3.21 2.27
C ASP A 219 23.67 1.67 2.22
N ALA A 220 22.67 1.16 1.50
CA ALA A 220 22.51 -0.28 1.27
C ALA A 220 23.42 -0.82 0.15
N TRP A 221 23.99 0.04 -0.69
CA TRP A 221 24.83 -0.38 -1.80
C TRP A 221 26.01 -1.28 -1.40
N PRO A 222 26.79 -0.98 -0.34
CA PRO A 222 27.91 -1.81 0.07
C PRO A 222 27.53 -3.25 0.41
N VAL A 223 26.31 -3.48 0.90
CA VAL A 223 25.80 -4.81 1.28
C VAL A 223 25.70 -5.72 0.05
N ILE A 224 25.21 -5.19 -1.06
CA ILE A 224 24.93 -6.00 -2.26
C ILE A 224 25.94 -5.82 -3.40
N LYS A 225 26.88 -4.87 -3.28
CA LYS A 225 27.84 -4.52 -4.33
C LYS A 225 28.62 -5.72 -4.88
N GLY A 226 28.92 -6.71 -4.03
CA GLY A 226 29.66 -7.92 -4.42
C GLY A 226 28.97 -8.75 -5.51
N TYR A 227 27.64 -8.66 -5.60
CA TYR A 227 26.84 -9.43 -6.56
C TYR A 227 26.73 -8.78 -7.94
N LYS A 228 27.37 -7.62 -8.17
CA LYS A 228 27.29 -6.90 -9.46
C LYS A 228 27.75 -7.72 -10.65
N THR A 229 28.79 -8.55 -10.48
CA THR A 229 29.33 -9.37 -11.57
C THR A 229 28.48 -10.60 -11.84
N THR A 230 27.95 -11.23 -10.79
CA THR A 230 27.16 -12.46 -10.90
C THR A 230 25.67 -12.20 -11.12
N GLU A 231 25.21 -10.97 -10.87
CA GLU A 231 23.80 -10.55 -10.92
C GLU A 231 22.89 -11.47 -10.09
N ASN A 232 23.36 -11.87 -8.91
CA ASN A 232 22.67 -12.85 -8.08
C ASN A 232 21.68 -12.16 -7.15
N GLY A 233 20.44 -11.97 -7.64
CA GLY A 233 19.39 -11.24 -6.94
C GLY A 233 18.95 -11.90 -5.63
N ARG A 234 18.85 -13.23 -5.60
CA ARG A 234 18.46 -13.98 -4.41
C ARG A 234 19.44 -13.75 -3.26
N GLN A 235 20.73 -13.97 -3.50
CA GLN A 235 21.73 -13.81 -2.44
C GLN A 235 21.86 -12.35 -2.01
N ALA A 236 21.78 -11.40 -2.96
CA ALA A 236 21.73 -9.98 -2.63
C ALA A 236 20.54 -9.63 -1.73
N TYR A 237 19.34 -10.18 -1.98
CA TYR A 237 18.17 -9.97 -1.14
C TYR A 237 18.36 -10.56 0.26
N LEU A 238 18.84 -11.80 0.36
CA LEU A 238 19.05 -12.46 1.65
C LEU A 238 20.10 -11.73 2.50
N ASP A 239 21.15 -11.21 1.89
CA ASP A 239 22.15 -10.40 2.60
C ASP A 239 21.57 -9.05 3.07
N LEU A 240 20.67 -8.43 2.29
CA LEU A 240 19.93 -7.25 2.74
C LEU A 240 19.04 -7.58 3.95
N VAL A 241 18.31 -8.69 3.91
CA VAL A 241 17.52 -9.19 5.06
C VAL A 241 18.43 -9.41 6.26
N ALA A 242 19.53 -10.15 6.11
CA ALA A 242 20.45 -10.44 7.20
C ALA A 242 21.08 -9.17 7.81
N HIS A 243 21.41 -8.17 6.98
CA HIS A 243 22.01 -6.93 7.43
C HIS A 243 21.00 -5.99 8.13
N TYR A 244 19.80 -5.83 7.57
CA TYR A 244 18.80 -4.85 8.03
C TYR A 244 17.75 -5.42 8.98
N GLN A 245 17.54 -6.72 8.98
CA GLN A 245 16.66 -7.46 9.90
C GLN A 245 17.42 -8.42 10.83
N GLY A 246 18.75 -8.38 10.83
CA GLY A 246 19.57 -9.18 11.74
C GLY A 246 19.36 -8.83 13.22
N GLU A 247 19.84 -9.71 14.10
CA GLU A 247 19.63 -9.63 15.56
C GLU A 247 20.02 -8.28 16.16
N GLY A 248 21.11 -7.66 15.69
CA GLY A 248 21.53 -6.34 16.14
C GLY A 248 20.52 -5.23 15.84
N GLN A 249 19.81 -5.31 14.70
CA GLN A 249 18.76 -4.35 14.35
C GLN A 249 17.46 -4.64 15.11
N LEU A 250 17.13 -5.92 15.32
CA LEU A 250 16.02 -6.31 16.19
C LEU A 250 16.23 -5.79 17.62
N ASN A 251 17.45 -5.89 18.16
CA ASN A 251 17.80 -5.36 19.47
C ASN A 251 17.64 -3.82 19.52
N LYS A 252 18.15 -3.09 18.52
CA LYS A 252 17.95 -1.64 18.42
C LYS A 252 16.47 -1.24 18.35
N ARG A 253 15.66 -2.00 17.61
CA ARG A 253 14.21 -1.78 17.51
C ARG A 253 13.53 -2.05 18.85
N ARG A 254 13.90 -3.14 19.53
CA ARG A 254 13.42 -3.46 20.89
C ARG A 254 13.74 -2.32 21.87
N ASP A 255 14.98 -1.84 21.87
CA ASP A 255 15.41 -0.73 22.73
C ASP A 255 14.68 0.58 22.41
N SER A 256 14.48 0.88 21.13
CA SER A 256 13.70 2.04 20.68
C SER A 256 12.24 1.95 21.14
N ALA A 257 11.62 0.79 21.00
CA ALA A 257 10.24 0.56 21.45
C ALA A 257 10.12 0.72 22.96
N TYR A 258 11.03 0.12 23.76
CA TYR A 258 11.07 0.34 25.20
C TYR A 258 11.31 1.80 25.59
N ARG A 259 12.18 2.50 24.87
CA ARG A 259 12.40 3.95 25.06
C ARG A 259 11.11 4.73 24.81
N ILE A 260 10.36 4.41 23.76
CA ILE A 260 9.05 5.03 23.50
C ILE A 260 8.10 4.75 24.68
N LEU A 261 8.01 3.50 25.13
CA LEU A 261 7.12 3.11 26.24
C LEU A 261 7.50 3.73 27.60
N ASN A 262 8.77 4.08 27.80
CA ASN A 262 9.26 4.67 29.05
C ASN A 262 9.26 6.20 29.05
N THR A 263 9.35 6.84 27.88
CA THR A 263 9.43 8.30 27.75
C THR A 263 8.12 8.95 27.31
N THR A 264 7.24 8.19 26.64
CA THR A 264 5.96 8.70 26.15
C THR A 264 4.98 8.79 27.31
N HIS A 265 4.49 9.99 27.54
CA HIS A 265 3.48 10.25 28.57
C HIS A 265 2.38 11.14 28.03
N TYR A 266 1.15 10.84 28.43
CA TYR A 266 0.01 11.70 28.16
C TYR A 266 -0.30 12.57 29.38
N ASN A 267 -0.50 13.88 29.16
CA ASN A 267 -0.80 14.85 30.21
C ASN A 267 -1.90 15.86 29.79
N GLY A 268 -2.62 15.58 28.70
CA GLY A 268 -3.70 16.46 28.21
C GLY A 268 -3.25 17.79 27.59
N LYS A 269 -1.97 17.96 27.22
CA LYS A 269 -1.48 19.18 26.56
C LYS A 269 -2.00 19.30 25.12
N LYS A 270 -2.39 20.52 24.71
CA LYS A 270 -2.98 20.82 23.38
C LYS A 270 -2.18 20.33 22.17
N ASN A 271 -0.84 20.31 22.23
CA ASN A 271 0.00 19.96 21.07
C ASN A 271 0.19 18.44 20.88
N PHE A 272 -0.21 17.62 21.86
CA PHE A 272 -0.07 16.16 21.83
C PHE A 272 -1.41 15.53 22.20
N SER A 273 -2.24 15.30 21.19
CA SER A 273 -3.58 14.72 21.36
C SER A 273 -3.53 13.28 21.88
N PHE A 274 -4.61 12.85 22.52
CA PHE A 274 -4.77 11.46 22.95
C PHE A 274 -4.60 10.46 21.80
N GLU A 275 -5.09 10.80 20.60
CA GLU A 275 -4.95 9.97 19.40
C GLU A 275 -3.49 9.77 18.99
N LYS A 276 -2.68 10.86 18.98
CA LYS A 276 -1.24 10.78 18.68
C LYS A 276 -0.50 9.97 19.75
N PHE A 277 -0.90 10.12 21.01
CA PHE A 277 -0.37 9.33 22.11
C PHE A 277 -0.68 7.84 21.93
N ALA A 278 -1.95 7.49 21.71
CA ALA A 278 -2.39 6.12 21.53
C ALA A 278 -1.70 5.45 20.32
N ALA A 279 -1.64 6.14 19.18
CA ALA A 279 -0.95 5.65 17.98
C ALA A 279 0.55 5.36 18.25
N ARG A 280 1.24 6.25 18.96
CA ARG A 280 2.67 6.08 19.28
C ARG A 280 2.93 4.90 20.22
N VAL A 281 2.06 4.68 21.21
CA VAL A 281 2.18 3.55 22.15
C VAL A 281 1.79 2.23 21.49
N LEU A 282 0.75 2.21 20.65
CA LEU A 282 0.35 1.04 19.87
C LEU A 282 1.45 0.60 18.91
N GLY A 283 2.09 1.55 18.21
CA GLY A 283 3.24 1.25 17.35
C GLY A 283 4.38 0.57 18.11
N ALA A 284 4.72 1.08 19.30
CA ALA A 284 5.76 0.47 20.14
C ALA A 284 5.39 -0.94 20.65
N PHE A 285 4.11 -1.22 20.92
CA PHE A 285 3.66 -2.57 21.28
C PHE A 285 3.76 -3.55 20.09
N GLU A 286 3.43 -3.11 18.89
CA GLU A 286 3.58 -3.94 17.69
C GLU A 286 5.06 -4.17 17.36
N ASP A 287 5.91 -3.15 17.51
CA ASP A 287 7.37 -3.27 17.36
C ASP A 287 7.97 -4.33 18.31
N LEU A 288 7.57 -4.33 19.59
CA LEU A 288 8.03 -5.34 20.55
C LEU A 288 7.55 -6.74 20.19
N LYS A 289 6.30 -6.89 19.77
CA LYS A 289 5.75 -8.15 19.28
C LYS A 289 6.54 -8.67 18.06
N ASN A 290 6.87 -7.80 17.12
CA ASN A 290 7.68 -8.13 15.95
C ASN A 290 9.13 -8.53 16.30
N CYS A 291 9.65 -8.05 17.43
CA CYS A 291 10.98 -8.43 17.94
C CYS A 291 10.96 -9.68 18.86
N GLY A 292 9.83 -10.39 18.96
CA GLY A 292 9.64 -11.57 19.80
C GLY A 292 9.36 -11.28 21.29
N ASP A 293 9.16 -10.01 21.65
CA ASP A 293 8.98 -9.55 23.04
C ASP A 293 7.56 -9.02 23.28
N GLY A 294 6.57 -9.77 22.77
CA GLY A 294 5.17 -9.40 22.83
C GLY A 294 4.65 -9.39 24.27
N MET A 295 4.02 -8.29 24.68
CA MET A 295 3.32 -8.21 25.97
C MET A 295 1.92 -8.83 25.89
N SER A 296 1.45 -9.41 27.00
CA SER A 296 0.04 -9.81 27.15
C SER A 296 -0.88 -8.60 27.10
N GLU A 297 -2.13 -8.78 26.66
CA GLU A 297 -3.12 -7.68 26.60
C GLU A 297 -3.30 -6.99 27.95
N HIS A 298 -3.32 -7.76 29.04
CA HIS A 298 -3.39 -7.21 30.40
C HIS A 298 -2.16 -6.35 30.75
N ALA A 299 -0.95 -6.80 30.39
CA ALA A 299 0.27 -6.03 30.59
C ALA A 299 0.28 -4.76 29.74
N LYS A 300 -0.19 -4.83 28.49
CA LYS A 300 -0.33 -3.65 27.61
C LYS A 300 -1.27 -2.62 28.21
N VAL A 301 -2.46 -3.02 28.68
CA VAL A 301 -3.42 -2.10 29.32
C VAL A 301 -2.82 -1.49 30.58
N THR A 302 -2.22 -2.30 31.45
CA THR A 302 -1.59 -1.82 32.68
C THR A 302 -0.49 -0.78 32.39
N LYS A 303 0.39 -1.09 31.43
CA LYS A 303 1.48 -0.21 31.01
C LYS A 303 0.94 1.06 30.34
N PHE A 304 -0.07 0.95 29.48
CA PHE A 304 -0.75 2.10 28.84
C PHE A 304 -1.34 3.06 29.89
N LEU A 305 -2.07 2.53 30.88
CA LEU A 305 -2.63 3.32 31.98
C LEU A 305 -1.55 4.01 32.81
N SER A 306 -0.41 3.35 33.03
CA SER A 306 0.73 3.92 33.78
C SER A 306 1.40 5.10 33.06
N MET A 307 1.28 5.18 31.73
CA MET A 307 1.86 6.26 30.94
C MET A 307 1.01 7.54 30.93
N ILE A 308 -0.26 7.45 31.28
CA ILE A 308 -1.13 8.60 31.43
C ILE A 308 -0.79 9.24 32.78
N LYS A 309 -0.15 10.41 32.76
CA LYS A 309 0.28 11.11 33.98
C LYS A 309 -0.84 12.00 34.52
N GLU A 310 -0.90 12.07 35.84
CA GLU A 310 -1.76 13.01 36.56
C GLU A 310 -1.24 14.43 36.32
N GLY A 311 -2.11 15.32 35.88
CA GLY A 311 -1.80 16.73 35.69
C GLY A 311 -3.02 17.58 35.98
N PRO A 312 -2.89 18.92 36.01
CA PRO A 312 -4.03 19.83 36.23
C PRO A 312 -5.17 19.63 35.20
N GLN A 313 -4.82 19.05 34.06
CA GLN A 313 -5.69 18.69 32.95
C GLN A 313 -5.94 17.17 32.84
N GLY A 314 -5.64 16.39 33.88
CA GLY A 314 -5.76 14.93 33.91
C GLY A 314 -6.74 14.38 34.96
N ALA A 315 -7.29 15.22 35.86
CA ALA A 315 -8.12 14.77 36.97
C ALA A 315 -9.35 13.93 36.57
N GLY A 316 -9.95 14.16 35.39
CA GLY A 316 -11.04 13.33 34.90
C GLY A 316 -10.58 11.99 34.29
N LEU A 317 -9.34 11.90 33.82
CA LEU A 317 -8.77 10.66 33.28
C LEU A 317 -8.43 9.66 34.40
N ASP A 318 -8.15 10.12 35.62
CA ASP A 318 -7.86 9.24 36.75
C ASP A 318 -9.09 8.46 37.24
N ALA A 319 -10.27 9.09 37.20
CA ALA A 319 -11.53 8.40 37.40
C ALA A 319 -11.75 7.32 36.32
N CYS A 320 -11.50 7.66 35.05
CA CYS A 320 -11.63 6.70 33.95
C CYS A 320 -10.62 5.55 34.05
N LYS A 321 -9.37 5.79 34.46
CA LYS A 321 -8.38 4.72 34.73
C LYS A 321 -8.91 3.73 35.76
N THR A 322 -9.60 4.21 36.79
CA THR A 322 -10.19 3.35 37.84
C THR A 322 -11.33 2.51 37.29
N LEU A 323 -12.17 3.08 36.42
CA LEU A 323 -13.22 2.34 35.70
C LEU A 323 -12.64 1.27 34.77
N VAL A 324 -11.58 1.60 34.02
CA VAL A 324 -10.89 0.64 33.15
C VAL A 324 -10.29 -0.51 33.97
N ARG A 325 -9.64 -0.21 35.11
CA ARG A 325 -9.09 -1.23 36.02
C ARG A 325 -10.17 -2.12 36.64
N GLY A 326 -11.34 -1.57 36.94
CA GLY A 326 -12.47 -2.32 37.47
C GLY A 326 -13.22 -3.17 36.44
N SER A 327 -13.00 -2.93 35.15
CA SER A 327 -13.67 -3.66 34.06
C SER A 327 -12.76 -4.74 33.49
N GLN A 328 -13.13 -6.01 33.72
CA GLN A 328 -12.41 -7.16 33.16
C GLN A 328 -12.34 -7.12 31.62
N ALA A 329 -13.41 -6.67 30.96
CA ALA A 329 -13.46 -6.53 29.51
C ALA A 329 -12.50 -5.47 28.95
N CYS A 330 -12.20 -4.42 29.72
CA CYS A 330 -11.22 -3.40 29.33
C CYS A 330 -9.79 -3.86 29.61
N MET A 331 -9.56 -4.58 30.71
CA MET A 331 -8.23 -5.09 31.05
C MET A 331 -7.77 -6.23 30.12
N GLN A 332 -8.69 -6.96 29.49
CA GLN A 332 -8.36 -8.04 28.55
C GLN A 332 -8.26 -7.58 27.09
N ASN A 333 -8.60 -6.33 26.78
CA ASN A 333 -8.59 -5.83 25.42
C ASN A 333 -8.14 -4.36 25.39
N LEU A 334 -6.93 -4.11 24.88
CA LEU A 334 -6.38 -2.76 24.82
C LEU A 334 -7.25 -1.81 23.99
N ARG A 335 -7.89 -2.30 22.93
CA ARG A 335 -8.70 -1.46 22.05
C ARG A 335 -9.96 -0.94 22.74
N THR A 336 -10.61 -1.77 23.56
CA THR A 336 -11.78 -1.33 24.34
C THR A 336 -11.38 -0.31 25.39
N ALA A 337 -10.25 -0.52 26.07
CA ALA A 337 -9.70 0.44 27.05
C ALA A 337 -9.32 1.79 26.41
N ILE A 338 -8.75 1.80 25.20
CA ILE A 338 -8.40 3.04 24.49
C ILE A 338 -9.67 3.81 24.12
N ASN A 339 -10.72 3.13 23.61
CA ASN A 339 -11.96 3.77 23.21
C ASN A 339 -12.71 4.43 24.38
N THR A 340 -12.74 3.78 25.55
CA THR A 340 -13.35 4.36 26.75
C THR A 340 -12.58 5.61 27.22
N LEU A 341 -11.25 5.54 27.26
CA LEU A 341 -10.41 6.68 27.62
C LEU A 341 -10.52 7.85 26.62
N GLN A 342 -10.63 7.56 25.32
CA GLN A 342 -10.78 8.58 24.29
C GLN A 342 -12.14 9.31 24.41
N THR A 343 -13.20 8.58 24.73
CA THR A 343 -14.54 9.16 24.94
C THR A 343 -14.51 10.12 26.12
N GLU A 344 -13.87 9.74 27.23
CA GLU A 344 -13.73 10.60 28.41
C GLU A 344 -12.83 11.82 28.15
N ASP A 345 -11.73 11.66 27.41
CA ASP A 345 -10.85 12.76 27.04
C ASP A 345 -11.58 13.82 26.21
N THR A 346 -12.39 13.40 25.22
CA THR A 346 -13.20 14.33 24.40
C THR A 346 -14.28 15.06 25.21
N ALA A 347 -14.93 14.37 26.14
CA ALA A 347 -15.90 14.99 27.05
C ALA A 347 -15.24 16.09 27.92
N GLN A 348 -14.05 15.82 28.45
CA GLN A 348 -13.29 16.79 29.24
C GLN A 348 -12.81 18.00 28.43
N GLN A 349 -12.33 17.78 27.20
CA GLN A 349 -11.95 18.88 26.31
C GLN A 349 -13.14 19.81 26.05
N THR A 350 -14.33 19.24 25.85
CA THR A 350 -15.57 20.00 25.64
C THR A 350 -15.93 20.83 26.87
N HIS A 351 -15.88 20.25 28.07
CA HIS A 351 -16.11 20.96 29.34
C HIS A 351 -15.12 22.12 29.58
N ARG A 352 -13.86 21.99 29.15
CA ARG A 352 -12.86 23.07 29.27
C ARG A 352 -13.16 24.23 28.33
N LEU A 353 -13.57 23.95 27.10
CA LEU A 353 -13.92 24.97 26.12
C LEU A 353 -15.13 25.79 26.58
N THR A 354 -16.15 25.15 27.18
CA THR A 354 -17.31 25.83 27.76
C THR A 354 -16.97 26.62 29.03
N ALA A 355 -16.09 26.12 29.90
CA ALA A 355 -15.65 26.84 31.10
C ALA A 355 -14.87 28.12 30.78
N ILE A 356 -14.03 28.13 29.73
CA ILE A 356 -13.28 29.31 29.29
C ILE A 356 -14.22 30.39 28.72
N SER A 357 -15.36 30.00 28.16
CA SER A 357 -16.36 30.94 27.60
C SER A 357 -17.30 31.55 28.67
N GLY A 358 -17.12 31.23 29.95
CA GLY A 358 -18.07 31.51 31.04
C GLY A 358 -18.07 32.93 31.64
N THR A 359 -17.24 33.86 31.20
CA THR A 359 -17.22 35.23 31.77
C THR A 359 -18.23 36.21 31.15
N ARG A 360 -19.10 35.78 30.23
CA ARG A 360 -20.16 36.64 29.68
C ARG A 360 -21.50 35.94 29.59
N ALA A 361 -22.07 35.57 30.74
CA ALA A 361 -23.50 35.27 30.78
C ALA A 361 -24.07 35.37 32.20
N LEU A 362 -24.29 36.58 32.71
CA LEU A 362 -25.34 36.82 33.72
C LEU A 362 -25.96 38.22 33.60
N ALA A 363 -27.30 38.21 33.67
CA ALA A 363 -28.24 39.27 34.03
C ALA A 363 -28.58 40.38 33.01
N ALA A 364 -29.79 40.28 32.44
CA ALA A 364 -30.74 41.39 32.45
C ALA A 364 -32.16 40.83 32.33
N VAL A 365 -32.79 40.67 33.49
CA VAL A 365 -34.24 40.53 33.64
C VAL A 365 -34.85 41.92 33.52
N ASP A 366 -35.94 41.99 32.75
CA ASP A 366 -37.07 42.92 32.89
C ASP A 366 -36.90 44.45 32.79
N GLY A 367 -37.93 45.11 32.26
CA GLY A 367 -38.10 46.56 32.36
C GLY A 367 -38.17 47.28 31.01
N GLY A 368 -39.38 47.45 30.50
CA GLY A 368 -39.66 48.27 29.31
C GLY A 368 -39.51 49.77 29.53
N GLY A 369 -39.73 50.53 28.44
CA GLY A 369 -40.14 51.93 28.55
C GLY A 369 -39.29 52.96 27.80
N ARG A 370 -39.73 53.26 26.58
CA ARG A 370 -40.05 54.61 26.08
C ARG A 370 -39.05 55.77 26.25
N ASN A 371 -38.63 56.25 25.07
CA ASN A 371 -38.85 57.62 24.57
C ASN A 371 -37.82 58.71 24.89
N SER A 372 -37.46 59.41 23.80
CA SER A 372 -37.34 60.87 23.68
C SER A 372 -35.98 61.41 23.21
N ASN A 373 -35.87 61.54 21.88
CA ASN A 373 -35.91 62.82 21.16
C ASN A 373 -34.87 63.93 21.46
N ARG A 374 -34.51 64.62 20.36
CA ARG A 374 -33.73 65.86 20.17
C ARG A 374 -32.22 65.64 19.97
N GLY A 375 -31.60 65.91 18.82
CA GLY A 375 -31.95 66.76 17.68
C GLY A 375 -31.08 68.02 17.67
N ARG A 376 -30.26 68.17 16.60
CA ARG A 376 -29.50 69.34 16.08
C ARG A 376 -28.16 68.79 15.53
N GLY A 377 -27.85 68.72 14.24
CA GLY A 377 -28.30 69.48 13.07
C GLY A 377 -27.32 70.60 12.77
N ARG A 378 -26.41 70.39 11.80
CA ARG A 378 -25.86 71.39 10.86
C ARG A 378 -24.92 70.67 9.87
N GLY A 379 -25.29 70.73 8.59
CA GLY A 379 -24.64 70.02 7.48
C GLY A 379 -23.72 70.89 6.64
N ARG A 380 -23.77 70.60 5.32
CA ARG A 380 -22.98 71.10 4.17
C ARG A 380 -21.87 70.13 3.76
N ASP A 381 -21.66 69.76 2.51
CA ASP A 381 -22.32 70.02 1.22
C ASP A 381 -21.80 68.94 0.23
N HIS A 382 -22.52 68.82 -0.90
CA HIS A 382 -22.13 68.25 -2.19
C HIS A 382 -22.79 66.94 -2.65
N ASP A 383 -23.94 67.18 -3.31
CA ASP A 383 -24.29 66.79 -4.68
C ASP A 383 -24.51 65.29 -4.98
N ASN A 384 -25.75 64.80 -4.99
CA ASN A 384 -26.86 65.05 -5.95
C ASN A 384 -26.59 64.34 -7.29
N GLY A 385 -27.43 63.46 -7.83
CA GLY A 385 -28.73 62.87 -7.48
C GLY A 385 -28.90 61.75 -8.51
N GLY A 386 -29.43 60.57 -8.20
CA GLY A 386 -30.74 60.32 -7.64
C GLY A 386 -31.60 59.68 -8.73
N ARG A 387 -32.03 58.43 -8.51
CA ARG A 387 -33.36 57.93 -8.89
C ARG A 387 -33.62 56.54 -8.29
N ASP A 388 -34.48 56.61 -7.28
CA ASP A 388 -35.67 55.80 -7.08
C ASP A 388 -35.58 54.32 -6.62
N ARG A 389 -36.13 54.15 -5.40
CA ARG A 389 -37.28 53.27 -5.05
C ARG A 389 -37.12 51.78 -5.38
N GLY A 390 -37.21 50.85 -4.44
CA GLY A 390 -37.70 50.93 -3.08
C GLY A 390 -38.23 49.56 -2.66
N GLY A 391 -38.04 49.24 -1.38
CA GLY A 391 -38.95 48.43 -0.58
C GLY A 391 -39.07 46.93 -0.90
N ARG A 392 -38.60 46.09 0.02
CA ARG A 392 -39.46 45.56 1.10
C ARG A 392 -38.69 44.58 1.99
N ASN A 393 -38.65 44.95 3.27
CA ASN A 393 -38.92 44.13 4.45
C ASN A 393 -38.10 42.86 4.77
N ARG A 394 -37.47 42.97 5.95
CA ARG A 394 -37.64 42.15 7.17
C ARG A 394 -36.78 40.88 7.31
N ASN A 395 -35.94 40.93 8.37
CA ASN A 395 -35.94 40.04 9.55
C ASN A 395 -36.07 38.53 9.28
N ARG A 396 -35.29 37.62 9.88
CA ARG A 396 -34.83 37.57 11.27
C ARG A 396 -33.91 36.35 11.44
N ASN A 397 -32.96 36.46 12.36
CA ASN A 397 -32.32 35.46 13.22
C ASN A 397 -32.83 34.00 13.28
N GLN A 398 -31.89 33.17 13.79
CA GLN A 398 -31.99 31.87 14.50
C GLN A 398 -31.88 30.62 13.61
N HIS A 399 -30.78 29.88 13.72
CA HIS A 399 -30.55 28.78 14.68
C HIS A 399 -31.63 27.70 14.60
N GLY A 400 -31.25 26.48 14.21
CA GLY A 400 -32.15 25.33 14.34
C GLY A 400 -31.62 24.08 13.65
N ARG A 401 -31.34 23.06 14.47
CA ARG A 401 -30.90 21.71 14.12
C ARG A 401 -32.03 20.87 13.52
N GLY A 402 -31.65 19.86 12.73
CA GLY A 402 -32.42 18.63 12.45
C GLY A 402 -33.53 18.82 11.40
N GLY A 403 -33.85 17.89 10.51
CA GLY A 403 -33.55 16.47 10.39
C GLY A 403 -34.75 15.82 9.68
N GLY A 404 -34.51 14.81 8.84
CA GLY A 404 -35.58 13.99 8.21
C GLY A 404 -35.35 13.81 6.71
N ARG A 405 -34.78 12.70 6.23
CA ARG A 405 -35.30 11.32 6.07
C ARG A 405 -36.17 11.13 4.82
N GLY A 406 -35.70 10.24 3.92
CA GLY A 406 -36.45 9.62 2.82
C GLY A 406 -35.52 9.28 1.64
N ARG A 407 -34.76 8.17 1.69
CA ARG A 407 -35.09 6.80 1.21
C ARG A 407 -34.69 6.54 -0.27
N GLY A 408 -33.65 5.71 -0.43
CA GLY A 408 -33.53 4.72 -1.50
C GLY A 408 -32.56 5.02 -2.65
N GLY A 409 -31.47 4.26 -2.74
CA GLY A 409 -30.74 4.06 -4.01
C GLY A 409 -29.22 3.98 -3.91
N SER A 410 -28.72 2.80 -3.54
CA SER A 410 -27.38 2.21 -3.74
C SER A 410 -26.10 3.01 -3.48
N GLN A 411 -25.30 2.45 -2.58
CA GLN A 411 -23.88 2.71 -2.41
C GLN A 411 -23.10 2.31 -3.67
N ASP A 412 -22.12 3.14 -4.05
CA ASP A 412 -20.82 2.68 -4.52
C ASP A 412 -19.75 3.60 -3.92
N HIS A 413 -18.93 3.04 -3.06
CA HIS A 413 -17.73 3.67 -2.51
C HIS A 413 -16.57 3.45 -3.48
N ASP A 414 -16.46 4.32 -4.46
CA ASP A 414 -15.18 4.69 -5.08
C ASP A 414 -15.37 6.08 -5.71
N GLY A 415 -14.42 7.01 -5.53
CA GLY A 415 -14.55 8.41 -5.97
C GLY A 415 -14.56 8.62 -7.50
N THR A 416 -14.84 7.56 -8.24
CA THR A 416 -14.70 7.43 -9.69
C THR A 416 -16.05 7.68 -10.35
N VAL A 417 -16.22 8.88 -10.92
CA VAL A 417 -17.42 9.23 -11.69
C VAL A 417 -17.23 8.73 -13.12
N TRP A 418 -18.16 7.94 -13.64
CA TRP A 418 -18.14 7.44 -15.02
C TRP A 418 -18.99 8.33 -15.94
N SER A 419 -18.65 8.33 -17.23
CA SER A 419 -19.46 8.92 -18.30
C SER A 419 -20.82 8.24 -18.42
N ASP A 420 -21.79 8.94 -19.01
CA ASP A 420 -23.17 8.43 -19.13
C ASP A 420 -23.25 7.11 -19.94
N ASP A 421 -22.28 6.86 -20.83
CA ASP A 421 -22.16 5.62 -21.61
C ASP A 421 -21.40 4.50 -20.86
N GLY A 422 -20.90 4.77 -19.65
CA GLY A 422 -20.17 3.82 -18.81
C GLY A 422 -18.79 3.42 -19.34
N THR A 423 -18.27 4.09 -20.37
CA THR A 423 -17.02 3.69 -21.03
C THR A 423 -15.79 4.39 -20.46
N THR A 424 -15.96 5.60 -19.92
CA THR A 424 -14.84 6.50 -19.62
C THR A 424 -14.96 7.08 -18.21
N ILE A 425 -13.84 7.11 -17.49
CA ILE A 425 -13.77 7.76 -16.18
C ILE A 425 -13.65 9.28 -16.35
N LEU A 426 -14.51 10.03 -15.65
CA LEU A 426 -14.53 11.49 -15.59
C LEU A 426 -13.62 12.00 -14.47
N ASN A 427 -12.48 12.56 -14.84
CA ASN A 427 -11.47 13.15 -13.97
C ASN A 427 -10.92 14.45 -14.59
N ASN A 428 -9.89 15.05 -13.99
CA ASN A 428 -9.29 16.30 -14.50
C ASN A 428 -8.26 16.07 -15.64
N GLY A 429 -8.17 14.85 -16.19
CA GLY A 429 -7.19 14.45 -17.21
C GLY A 429 -7.47 15.01 -18.61
N GLY A 430 -6.55 14.72 -19.53
CA GLY A 430 -6.68 15.01 -20.95
C GLY A 430 -7.51 13.94 -21.66
N TYR A 431 -8.49 14.37 -22.45
CA TYR A 431 -9.32 13.48 -23.27
C TYR A 431 -9.03 13.73 -24.74
N SER A 432 -9.06 12.68 -25.57
CA SER A 432 -8.95 12.84 -27.01
C SER A 432 -10.15 13.64 -27.56
N GLN A 433 -9.97 14.30 -28.71
CA GLN A 433 -11.05 15.08 -29.33
C GLN A 433 -12.29 14.23 -29.64
N ASP A 434 -12.08 12.98 -30.07
CA ASP A 434 -13.15 12.01 -30.35
C ASP A 434 -13.89 11.63 -29.06
N THR A 435 -13.17 11.29 -27.98
CA THR A 435 -13.77 10.99 -26.67
C THR A 435 -14.56 12.18 -26.11
N TRP A 436 -14.01 13.39 -26.21
CA TRP A 436 -14.65 14.62 -25.74
C TRP A 436 -15.93 14.96 -26.52
N SER A 437 -15.94 14.67 -27.82
CA SER A 437 -17.09 14.89 -28.68
C SER A 437 -18.28 13.98 -28.34
N ARG A 438 -18.00 12.78 -27.80
CA ARG A 438 -19.02 11.79 -27.39
C ARG A 438 -19.59 12.03 -25.99
N PHE A 439 -18.91 12.83 -25.16
CA PHE A 439 -19.40 13.19 -23.83
C PHE A 439 -20.69 13.99 -23.89
N SER A 440 -21.62 13.65 -22.99
CA SER A 440 -22.83 14.44 -22.77
C SER A 440 -22.50 15.81 -22.15
N ASP A 441 -23.46 16.73 -22.16
CA ASP A 441 -23.31 18.02 -21.48
C ASP A 441 -23.14 17.87 -19.96
N ARG A 442 -23.58 16.76 -19.38
CA ARG A 442 -23.32 16.42 -17.98
C ARG A 442 -21.87 16.02 -17.80
N ASP A 443 -21.36 15.10 -18.61
CA ASP A 443 -20.00 14.56 -18.52
C ASP A 443 -18.95 15.67 -18.70
N ARG A 444 -19.14 16.53 -19.70
CA ARG A 444 -18.28 17.69 -19.95
C ARG A 444 -18.25 18.64 -18.74
N ARG A 445 -19.41 18.87 -18.10
CA ARG A 445 -19.51 19.75 -16.92
C ARG A 445 -18.79 19.18 -15.71
N VAL A 446 -18.87 17.87 -15.50
CA VAL A 446 -18.14 17.18 -14.42
C VAL A 446 -16.62 17.32 -14.62
N VAL A 447 -16.12 17.09 -15.83
CA VAL A 447 -14.70 17.26 -16.15
C VAL A 447 -14.26 18.72 -16.00
N LEU A 448 -15.02 19.68 -16.51
CA LEU A 448 -14.69 21.10 -16.39
C LEU A 448 -14.67 21.54 -14.92
N GLN A 449 -15.63 21.10 -14.10
CA GLN A 449 -15.65 21.38 -12.67
C GLN A 449 -14.45 20.75 -11.95
N ALA A 450 -14.02 19.54 -12.35
CA ALA A 450 -12.81 18.90 -11.81
C ALA A 450 -11.55 19.70 -12.17
N ARG A 451 -11.48 20.26 -13.39
CA ARG A 451 -10.38 21.13 -13.84
C ARG A 451 -10.38 22.47 -13.11
N GLU A 452 -11.55 23.10 -12.93
CA GLU A 452 -11.67 24.35 -12.15
C GLU A 452 -11.24 24.14 -10.70
N ARG A 453 -11.67 23.05 -10.05
CA ARG A 453 -11.22 22.73 -8.68
C ARG A 453 -9.71 22.52 -8.60
N ALA A 454 -9.09 21.92 -9.61
CA ALA A 454 -7.64 21.75 -9.67
C ALA A 454 -6.93 23.10 -9.88
N ASN A 455 -7.43 23.94 -10.79
CA ASN A 455 -6.87 25.27 -11.06
C ASN A 455 -7.00 26.21 -9.85
N SER A 456 -8.13 26.20 -9.14
CA SER A 456 -8.32 27.00 -7.92
C SER A 456 -7.39 26.56 -6.79
N ARG A 457 -7.07 25.26 -6.68
CA ARG A 457 -6.06 24.77 -5.73
C ARG A 457 -4.66 25.28 -6.09
N LEU A 458 -4.28 25.19 -7.36
CA LEU A 458 -3.00 25.69 -7.85
C LEU A 458 -2.85 27.22 -7.67
N MET A 459 -3.93 27.99 -7.84
CA MET A 459 -3.93 29.43 -7.54
C MET A 459 -3.71 29.68 -6.05
N SER A 460 -4.43 28.97 -5.16
CA SER A 460 -4.24 29.12 -3.71
C SER A 460 -2.83 28.73 -3.24
N GLU A 461 -2.21 27.72 -3.85
CA GLU A 461 -0.83 27.32 -3.54
C GLU A 461 0.20 28.34 -4.00
N ARG A 462 -0.03 28.98 -5.15
CA ARG A 462 0.81 30.09 -5.64
C ARG A 462 0.70 31.31 -4.73
N ASP A 463 -0.50 31.67 -4.29
CA ASP A 463 -0.72 32.79 -3.37
C ASP A 463 -0.03 32.53 -2.00
N ILE A 464 -0.04 31.28 -1.54
CA ILE A 464 0.67 30.85 -0.31
C ILE A 464 2.19 30.91 -0.50
N ALA A 465 2.71 30.49 -1.65
CA ALA A 465 4.13 30.58 -1.97
C ALA A 465 4.60 32.05 -2.05
N GLU A 466 3.80 32.93 -2.67
CA GLU A 466 4.08 34.36 -2.76
C GLU A 466 4.07 35.01 -1.36
N LEU A 467 3.11 34.67 -0.51
CA LEU A 467 3.07 35.10 0.90
C LEU A 467 4.29 34.65 1.72
N ASN A 468 4.82 33.45 1.46
CA ASN A 468 6.00 32.95 2.16
C ASN A 468 7.27 33.67 1.71
N THR A 469 7.42 33.93 0.41
CA THR A 469 8.58 34.69 -0.11
C THR A 469 8.60 36.14 0.39
N LEU A 470 7.43 36.80 0.48
CA LEU A 470 7.29 38.13 1.08
C LEU A 470 7.64 38.15 2.58
N ARG A 471 7.36 37.07 3.31
CA ARG A 471 7.74 36.95 4.73
C ARG A 471 9.24 36.78 4.91
N GLU A 472 9.89 36.05 4.01
CA GLU A 472 11.32 35.82 4.03
C GLU A 472 12.10 37.12 3.71
N GLN A 473 11.69 37.85 2.67
CA GLN A 473 12.28 39.15 2.33
C GLN A 473 12.12 40.20 3.44
N ASN A 474 10.99 40.20 4.17
CA ASN A 474 10.80 41.09 5.31
C ASN A 474 11.63 40.69 6.53
N ARG A 475 11.91 39.40 6.71
CA ARG A 475 12.79 38.91 7.78
C ARG A 475 14.25 39.31 7.51
N ASP A 476 14.71 39.20 6.27
CA ASP A 476 16.06 39.59 5.87
C ASP A 476 16.28 41.12 6.02
N ARG A 477 15.26 41.93 5.71
CA ARG A 477 15.29 43.39 5.92
C ARG A 477 15.34 43.78 7.40
N GLN A 478 14.68 43.02 8.28
CA GLN A 478 14.75 43.26 9.72
C GLN A 478 16.09 42.85 10.33
N GLN A 479 16.84 41.96 9.67
CA GLN A 479 18.17 41.54 10.12
C GLN A 479 19.29 42.48 9.65
N SER A 480 19.07 43.28 8.60
CA SER A 480 20.03 44.31 8.14
C SER A 480 19.99 45.62 8.91
N ASP A 481 18.99 45.84 9.78
CA ASP A 481 18.82 47.06 10.59
C ASP A 481 19.29 46.89 12.06
N GLU A 482 19.97 45.79 12.41
CA GLU A 482 20.60 45.67 13.74
C GLU A 482 21.84 46.59 13.84
N PRO A 483 21.88 47.54 14.81
CA PRO A 483 23.04 48.40 15.00
C PRO A 483 24.24 47.59 15.49
N ALA A 484 25.42 47.87 14.92
CA ALA A 484 26.67 47.19 15.22
C ALA A 484 26.96 47.13 16.74
N PRO A 485 27.47 45.99 17.26
CA PRO A 485 27.79 45.85 18.67
C PRO A 485 28.89 46.86 19.07
N THR A 486 28.63 47.59 20.15
CA THR A 486 29.53 48.59 20.71
C THR A 486 30.83 47.92 21.20
N PRO A 487 32.02 48.50 20.92
CA PRO A 487 33.29 47.92 21.35
C PRO A 487 33.44 47.97 22.88
N ALA A 488 33.94 46.88 23.46
CA ALA A 488 34.17 46.72 24.89
C ALA A 488 35.20 47.73 25.46
N PRO A 489 35.04 48.20 26.70
CA PRO A 489 35.95 49.16 27.31
C PRO A 489 37.30 48.53 27.69
N ALA A 490 38.38 49.27 27.45
CA ALA A 490 39.75 48.87 27.75
C ALA A 490 40.01 48.68 29.26
N PRO A 491 40.89 47.74 29.66
CA PRO A 491 41.22 47.51 31.06
C PRO A 491 42.02 48.67 31.65
N SER A 492 41.59 49.15 32.82
CA SER A 492 42.30 50.16 33.60
C SER A 492 43.58 49.56 34.20
N SER A 493 44.71 50.18 33.87
CA SER A 493 46.01 49.84 34.46
C SER A 493 46.06 50.31 35.91
N GLY A 494 45.89 49.36 36.82
CA GLY A 494 46.13 49.51 38.25
C GLY A 494 47.61 49.70 38.57
N ASN A 495 47.84 50.70 39.40
CA ASN A 495 49.09 51.10 40.03
C ASN A 495 49.65 49.96 40.91
N VAL A 496 50.87 49.48 40.63
CA VAL A 496 51.70 48.74 41.60
C VAL A 496 53.11 49.34 41.53
N GLY A 497 53.50 49.98 42.63
CA GLY A 497 54.83 50.51 42.83
C GLY A 497 55.81 49.46 43.38
N SER A 498 57.08 49.88 43.31
CA SER A 498 58.23 49.47 44.12
C SER A 498 58.99 48.21 43.70
N GLY A 499 60.26 48.38 43.33
CA GLY A 499 61.17 47.26 43.06
C GLY A 499 62.52 47.61 42.44
N VAL A 500 63.30 48.45 43.14
CA VAL A 500 64.68 48.85 42.84
C VAL A 500 65.67 47.67 42.73
N ARG A 501 66.45 47.54 41.63
CA ARG A 501 67.95 47.41 41.61
C ARG A 501 68.56 46.89 40.28
N ARG A 502 69.56 47.64 39.80
CA ARG A 502 70.89 47.27 39.22
C ARG A 502 70.92 46.27 38.04
N GLY A 503 71.67 46.48 36.95
CA GLY A 503 72.66 47.49 36.62
C GLY A 503 73.40 47.12 35.32
N ARG A 504 74.03 48.14 34.70
CA ARG A 504 75.19 48.14 33.78
C ARG A 504 75.56 46.82 33.06
N ARG A 505 75.55 46.86 31.73
CA ARG A 505 76.72 47.25 30.93
C ARG A 505 76.28 47.75 29.56
#